data_AF-A0A165PRR8-F1
#
_entry.id   AF-A0A165PRR8-F1
#
_cell.length_a   1.000
_cell.length_b   1.000
_cell.length_c   1.000
_cell.angle_alpha   90.00
_cell.angle_beta   90.00
_cell.angle_gamma   90.00
#
_symmetry.space_group_name_H-M   'P 1'
#
loop_
_entity.id
_entity.type
_entity.pdbx_description
1 polymer ?
#
loop_
_entity_poly.entity_id
_entity_poly.type
_entity_poly.pdbx_seq_one_letter_code
_entity_poly.pdbx_strand_id
1 'polypeptide(L)'
;FDTLIPSNLAPSPRFIATLSWHEKIDVYRVCILCYLLTIKGKKIVPRDFQLSGTLATIQGQDNIIYSGCGSGKTLFLILPLLWKPKTVSMVISPLK
;
A
#
# COMPACT_ATOMS: atom_id res chain seq x y z
N PHE A 1 -1.09 -3.13 -16.05
CA PHE A 1 -0.47 -2.31 -15.00
C PHE A 1 0.27 -1.14 -15.65
N ASP A 2 1.20 -1.44 -16.57
CA ASP A 2 2.10 -0.44 -17.19
C ASP A 2 1.41 0.59 -18.11
N THR A 3 0.20 0.30 -18.58
CA THR A 3 -0.62 1.25 -19.36
C THR A 3 -1.38 2.25 -18.50
N LEU A 4 -1.55 1.97 -17.19
CA LEU A 4 -2.36 2.77 -16.28
C LEU A 4 -1.50 3.57 -15.30
N ILE A 5 -0.50 2.92 -14.71
CA ILE A 5 0.41 3.52 -13.74
C ILE A 5 1.71 3.86 -14.48
N PRO A 6 2.13 5.15 -14.49
CA PRO A 6 3.42 5.56 -15.02
C PRO A 6 4.57 4.77 -14.38
N SER A 7 5.54 4.34 -15.17
CA SER A 7 6.66 3.51 -14.72
C SER A 7 7.49 4.16 -13.61
N ASN A 8 7.57 5.49 -13.56
CA ASN A 8 8.26 6.23 -12.50
C ASN A 8 7.51 6.24 -11.15
N LEU A 9 6.23 5.86 -11.14
CA LEU A 9 5.41 5.72 -9.92
C LEU A 9 5.21 4.25 -9.52
N ALA A 10 5.51 3.30 -10.39
CA ALA A 10 5.37 1.88 -10.12
C ALA A 10 6.27 1.43 -8.95
N PRO A 11 5.88 0.36 -8.21
CA PRO A 11 6.74 -0.26 -7.22
C PRO A 11 8.07 -0.70 -7.85
N SER A 12 9.15 -0.68 -7.08
CA SER A 12 10.47 -0.96 -7.66
C SER A 12 10.55 -2.40 -8.20
N PRO A 13 11.24 -2.62 -9.33
CA PRO A 13 11.44 -3.99 -9.86
C PRO A 13 12.11 -4.92 -8.85
N ARG A 14 13.02 -4.38 -8.01
CA ARG A 14 13.69 -5.12 -6.94
C ARG A 14 12.69 -5.61 -5.90
N PHE A 15 11.77 -4.76 -5.46
CA PHE A 15 10.71 -5.16 -4.53
C PHE A 15 9.77 -6.19 -5.16
N ILE A 16 9.31 -5.96 -6.39
CA ILE A 16 8.42 -6.91 -7.09
C ILE A 16 9.08 -8.29 -7.26
N ALA A 17 10.39 -8.34 -7.50
CA ALA A 17 11.11 -9.60 -7.67
C ALA A 17 11.13 -10.47 -6.41
N THR A 18 10.97 -9.90 -5.20
CA THR A 18 10.97 -10.67 -3.95
C THR A 18 9.62 -11.32 -3.63
N LEU A 19 8.56 -10.99 -4.38
CA LEU A 19 7.20 -11.40 -4.09
C LEU A 19 6.83 -12.70 -4.82
N SER A 20 6.00 -13.53 -4.18
CA SER A 20 5.30 -14.63 -4.84
C SER A 20 4.26 -14.11 -5.85
N TRP A 21 3.77 -14.98 -6.73
CA TRP A 21 2.79 -14.61 -7.73
C TRP A 21 1.49 -14.03 -7.14
N HIS A 22 1.01 -14.61 -6.03
CA HIS A 22 -0.18 -14.13 -5.33
C HIS A 22 0.03 -12.74 -4.72
N GLU A 23 1.19 -12.51 -4.09
CA GLU A 23 1.54 -11.21 -3.52
C GLU A 23 1.69 -10.12 -4.58
N LYS A 24 2.23 -10.46 -5.76
CA LYS A 24 2.29 -9.51 -6.89
C LYS A 24 0.90 -9.04 -7.29
N ILE A 25 -0.07 -9.95 -7.36
CA ILE A 25 -1.45 -9.60 -7.71
C ILE A 25 -2.05 -8.65 -6.68
N ASP A 26 -1.87 -8.94 -5.39
CA ASP A 26 -2.40 -8.11 -4.31
C ASP A 26 -1.77 -6.72 -4.33
N VAL A 27 -0.44 -6.65 -4.49
CA VAL A 27 0.29 -5.37 -4.65
C VAL A 27 -0.24 -4.57 -5.83
N TYR A 28 -0.36 -5.19 -7.01
CA TYR A 28 -0.83 -4.47 -8.19
C TYR A 28 -2.25 -3.96 -8.03
N ARG A 29 -3.14 -4.76 -7.44
CA ARG A 29 -4.52 -4.31 -7.19
C ARG A 29 -4.56 -3.17 -6.18
N VAL A 30 -3.80 -3.23 -5.08
CA VAL A 30 -3.70 -2.14 -4.10
C VAL A 30 -3.15 -0.87 -4.75
N CYS A 31 -2.09 -0.98 -5.56
CA CYS A 31 -1.54 0.15 -6.31
C CYS A 31 -2.57 0.76 -7.25
N ILE A 32 -3.29 -0.05 -8.02
CA ILE A 32 -4.33 0.41 -8.95
C ILE A 32 -5.48 1.07 -8.19
N LEU A 33 -5.97 0.47 -7.10
CA LEU A 33 -7.04 1.04 -6.29
C LEU A 33 -6.64 2.40 -5.71
N CYS A 34 -5.44 2.49 -5.10
CA CYS A 34 -4.92 3.74 -4.57
C CYS A 34 -4.78 4.81 -5.67
N TYR A 35 -4.26 4.43 -6.83
CA TYR A 35 -4.10 5.31 -7.97
C TYR A 35 -5.45 5.79 -8.53
N LEU A 36 -6.45 4.92 -8.63
CA LEU A 36 -7.77 5.27 -9.15
C LEU A 36 -8.57 6.14 -8.18
N LEU A 37 -8.53 5.83 -6.88
CA LEU A 37 -9.29 6.53 -5.83
C LEU A 37 -8.70 7.90 -5.47
N THR A 38 -7.47 8.18 -5.86
CA THR A 38 -6.86 9.49 -5.62
C THR A 38 -7.24 10.51 -6.70
N ILE A 39 -7.54 11.73 -6.24
CA ILE A 39 -8.00 12.86 -7.05
C ILE A 39 -7.06 13.18 -8.22
N LYS A 40 -7.65 13.67 -9.31
CA LYS A 40 -6.93 14.09 -10.52
C LYS A 40 -5.87 15.14 -10.15
N GLY A 41 -4.61 14.89 -10.51
CA GLY A 41 -3.45 15.74 -10.16
C GLY A 41 -2.68 15.32 -8.90
N LYS A 42 -3.20 14.39 -8.09
CA LYS A 42 -2.49 13.77 -6.94
C LYS A 42 -2.59 12.26 -7.01
N LYS A 43 -2.25 11.70 -8.16
CA LYS A 43 -2.22 10.25 -8.36
C LYS A 43 -1.12 9.64 -7.50
N ILE A 44 -1.50 8.84 -6.52
CA ILE A 44 -0.58 8.22 -5.56
C ILE A 44 -0.48 6.73 -5.85
N VAL A 45 0.76 6.23 -5.85
CA VAL A 45 1.06 4.81 -5.77
C VAL A 45 1.80 4.57 -4.45
N PRO A 46 1.45 3.54 -3.67
CA PRO A 46 2.14 3.24 -2.43
C PRO A 46 3.60 2.86 -2.67
N ARG A 47 4.48 3.29 -1.75
CA ARG A 47 5.90 2.97 -1.78
C ARG A 47 6.15 1.54 -1.33
N ASP A 48 7.28 0.96 -1.73
CA ASP A 48 7.65 -0.43 -1.43
C ASP A 48 7.50 -0.81 0.06
N PHE A 49 7.97 0.04 0.99
CA PHE A 49 7.82 -0.26 2.43
C PHE A 49 6.36 -0.28 2.89
N GLN A 50 5.50 0.57 2.31
CA GLN A 50 4.08 0.61 2.61
C GLN A 50 3.40 -0.65 2.08
N LEU A 51 3.78 -1.08 0.87
CA LEU A 51 3.30 -2.32 0.26
C LEU A 51 3.74 -3.56 1.04
N SER A 52 5.00 -3.59 1.50
CA SER A 52 5.53 -4.70 2.30
C SER A 52 4.73 -4.89 3.60
N GLY A 53 4.49 -3.82 4.35
CA GLY A 53 3.68 -3.95 5.56
C GLY A 53 2.20 -4.22 5.25
N THR A 54 1.68 -3.71 4.13
CA THR A 54 0.28 -3.93 3.73
C THR A 54 0.07 -5.40 3.42
N LEU A 55 0.99 -6.04 2.69
CA LEU A 55 0.96 -7.47 2.42
C LEU A 55 0.97 -8.28 3.71
N ALA A 56 1.88 -7.98 4.65
CA ALA A 56 1.92 -8.64 5.95
C ALA A 56 0.57 -8.52 6.68
N THR A 57 -0.01 -7.31 6.75
CA THR A 57 -1.33 -7.09 7.37
C THR A 57 -2.44 -7.87 6.66
N ILE A 58 -2.45 -7.92 5.32
CA ILE A 58 -3.44 -8.66 4.53
C ILE A 58 -3.36 -10.17 4.81
N GLN A 59 -2.16 -10.68 5.03
CA GLN A 59 -1.87 -12.07 5.37
C GLN A 59 -2.13 -12.39 6.86
N GLY A 60 -2.56 -11.41 7.65
CA GLY A 60 -2.84 -11.60 9.07
C GLY A 60 -1.58 -11.65 9.95
N GLN A 61 -0.47 -11.09 9.47
CA GLN A 61 0.77 -10.99 10.23
C GLN A 61 0.88 -9.63 10.93
N ASP A 62 1.29 -9.67 12.19
CA ASP A 62 1.67 -8.47 12.93
C ASP A 62 2.96 -7.87 12.36
N ASN A 63 3.02 -6.54 12.27
CA ASN A 63 4.21 -5.86 11.77
C ASN A 63 4.50 -4.55 12.52
N ILE A 64 5.78 -4.21 12.60
CA ILE A 64 6.28 -2.95 13.17
C ILE A 64 6.93 -2.17 12.03
N ILE A 65 6.49 -0.92 11.84
CA ILE A 65 7.02 -0.06 10.77
C ILE A 65 7.75 1.12 11.39
N TYR A 66 9.06 1.15 11.19
CA TYR A 66 9.88 2.30 11.54
C TYR A 66 9.93 3.28 10.35
N SER A 67 9.33 4.47 10.51
CA SER A 67 9.43 5.52 9.50
C SER A 67 9.31 6.92 10.08
N GLY A 68 10.09 7.85 9.51
CA GLY A 68 10.08 9.27 9.90
C GLY A 68 8.77 10.00 9.61
N CYS A 69 8.65 11.24 10.09
CA CYS A 69 7.52 12.11 9.77
C CYS A 69 7.43 12.38 8.25
N GLY A 70 6.22 12.60 7.72
CA GLY A 70 6.01 12.82 6.28
C GLY A 70 6.20 11.58 5.38
N SER A 71 6.53 10.41 5.93
CA SER A 71 6.71 9.17 5.17
C SER A 71 5.40 8.62 4.56
N GLY A 72 4.24 9.11 5.01
CA GLY A 72 2.94 8.61 4.59
C GLY A 72 2.40 7.44 5.44
N LYS A 73 2.70 7.42 6.74
CA LYS A 73 2.13 6.44 7.70
C LYS A 73 0.61 6.35 7.64
N THR A 74 -0.08 7.47 7.44
CA THR A 74 -1.54 7.47 7.33
C THR A 74 -2.03 6.68 6.13
N LEU A 75 -1.35 6.80 4.98
CA LEU A 75 -1.70 6.00 3.80
C LEU A 75 -1.53 4.52 4.12
N PHE A 76 -0.44 4.14 4.79
CA PHE A 76 -0.21 2.76 5.21
C PHE A 76 -1.39 2.16 5.99
N LEU A 77 -1.98 2.90 6.93
CA LEU A 77 -3.13 2.43 7.72
C LEU A 77 -4.40 2.21 6.88
N ILE A 78 -4.50 2.89 5.74
CA ILE A 78 -5.67 2.85 4.85
C ILE A 78 -5.56 1.72 3.80
N LEU A 79 -4.34 1.36 3.37
CA LEU A 79 -4.15 0.40 2.28
C LEU A 79 -4.79 -0.98 2.55
N PRO A 80 -4.69 -1.59 3.75
CA PRO A 80 -5.36 -2.86 4.03
C PRO A 80 -6.90 -2.77 3.90
N LEU A 81 -7.49 -1.63 4.26
CA LEU A 81 -8.93 -1.39 4.13
C LEU A 81 -9.37 -1.24 2.68
N LEU A 82 -8.53 -0.62 1.84
CA LEU A 82 -8.80 -0.56 0.40
C LEU A 82 -8.82 -1.96 -0.23
N TRP A 83 -7.99 -2.87 0.29
CA TRP A 83 -7.93 -4.25 -0.18
C TRP A 83 -9.06 -5.14 0.35
N LYS A 84 -9.36 -5.05 1.64
CA LYS A 84 -10.43 -5.80 2.31
C LYS A 84 -11.52 -4.82 2.79
N PRO A 85 -12.37 -4.29 1.89
CA PRO A 85 -13.34 -3.24 2.25
C PRO A 85 -14.45 -3.70 3.23
N LYS A 86 -14.57 -5.00 3.49
CA LYS A 86 -15.55 -5.58 4.43
C LYS A 86 -14.97 -5.82 5.83
N THR A 87 -13.83 -5.20 6.16
CA THR A 87 -13.21 -5.29 7.49
C THR A 87 -13.27 -3.96 8.22
N VAL A 88 -13.09 -4.01 9.54
CA VAL A 88 -12.96 -2.84 10.41
C VAL A 88 -11.49 -2.68 10.77
N SER A 89 -11.00 -1.43 10.77
CA SER A 89 -9.68 -1.07 11.31
C SER A 89 -9.87 -0.14 12.49
N MET A 90 -9.07 -0.35 13.54
CA MET A 90 -8.99 0.52 14.70
C MET A 90 -7.60 1.16 14.73
N VAL A 91 -7.57 2.49 14.69
CA VAL A 91 -6.34 3.26 14.84
C VAL A 91 -6.32 3.86 16.23
N ILE A 92 -5.32 3.47 17.03
CA ILE A 92 -5.12 4.01 18.37
C ILE A 92 -3.94 4.98 18.29
N SER A 93 -4.19 6.23 18.65
CA SER A 93 -3.19 7.30 18.70
C SER A 93 -3.23 7.95 20.08
N PRO A 94 -2.08 8.31 20.68
CA PRO A 94 -2.04 9.02 21.95
C PRO A 94 -2.49 10.49 21.83
N LEU A 95 -2.61 11.00 20.60
CA LEU A 95 -3.06 12.35 20.31
C LEU A 95 -4.59 12.37 20.12
N LYS A 96 -5.24 13.40 20.68
CA LYS A 96 -6.65 13.71 20.43
C LYS A 96 -6.90 14.15 18.99
#